data_AF-A0A1G3L6U5-F1
#
_entry.id   AF-A0A1G3L6U5-F1
#
_cell.length_a   1.000
_cell.length_b   1.000
_cell.length_c   1.000
_cell.angle_alpha   90.00
_cell.angle_beta   90.00
_cell.angle_gamma   90.00
#
_symmetry.space_group_name_H-M   'P 1'
#
loop_
_entity.id
_entity.type
_entity.pdbx_description
1 polymer ?
#
loop_
_entity_poly.entity_id
_entity_poly.type
_entity_poly.pdbx_seq_one_letter_code
_entity_poly.pdbx_strand_id
1 'polypeptide(L)'
;MTIAQEFLVKLIVLTEDLNKESEKTLPAAYYPPSYHLSILYPVGENHYREDSRKKGWHCRLSAIYDPVSEEMPVENTVVSLIVEEKYLVSVFFEKGFEREEIDKIELEKDKLNEITAQIKDFFKTVNY
;
A
#
# COMPACT_ATOMS: atom_id res chain seq x y z
N MET A 1 9.05 -13.46 -16.11
CA MET A 1 8.56 -12.52 -15.09
C MET A 1 9.19 -12.93 -13.76
N THR A 2 9.78 -11.99 -13.02
CA THR A 2 10.36 -12.26 -11.70
C THR A 2 9.28 -12.27 -10.62
N ILE A 3 9.57 -12.85 -9.44
CA ILE A 3 8.60 -12.85 -8.34
C ILE A 3 8.26 -11.43 -7.84
N ALA A 4 9.24 -10.52 -7.85
CA ALA A 4 9.00 -9.10 -7.64
C ALA A 4 8.02 -8.52 -8.67
N GLN A 5 8.19 -8.81 -9.96
CA GLN A 5 7.27 -8.35 -11.00
C GLN A 5 5.87 -8.95 -10.82
N GLU A 6 5.77 -10.24 -10.46
CA GLU A 6 4.48 -10.88 -10.13
C GLU A 6 3.79 -10.17 -8.96
N PHE A 7 4.55 -9.80 -7.93
CA PHE A 7 4.02 -9.06 -6.79
C PHE A 7 3.57 -7.64 -7.18
N LEU A 8 4.34 -6.92 -8.00
CA LEU A 8 3.95 -5.59 -8.51
C LEU A 8 2.64 -5.66 -9.30
N VAL A 9 2.47 -6.67 -10.16
CA VAL A 9 1.21 -6.90 -10.89
C VAL A 9 0.06 -7.14 -9.91
N LYS A 10 0.26 -7.95 -8.86
CA LYS A 10 -0.75 -8.16 -7.81
C LYS A 10 -1.13 -6.88 -7.09
N LEU A 11 -0.19 -5.98 -6.80
CA LEU A 11 -0.48 -4.68 -6.20
C LEU A 11 -1.33 -3.78 -7.10
N ILE A 12 -1.04 -3.77 -8.41
CA ILE A 12 -1.83 -3.03 -9.40
C ILE A 12 -3.27 -3.57 -9.41
N VAL A 13 -3.43 -4.89 -9.53
CA VAL A 13 -4.75 -5.54 -9.52
C VAL A 13 -5.49 -5.28 -8.20
N LEU A 14 -4.81 -5.39 -7.05
CA LEU A 14 -5.40 -5.08 -5.75
C LEU A 14 -5.93 -3.65 -5.68
N THR A 15 -5.20 -2.69 -6.24
CA THR A 15 -5.62 -1.27 -6.25
C THR A 15 -6.90 -1.07 -7.06
N GLU A 16 -7.02 -1.74 -8.22
CA GLU A 16 -8.25 -1.72 -9.01
C GLU A 16 -9.41 -2.39 -8.27
N ASP A 17 -9.16 -3.52 -7.61
CA ASP A 17 -10.18 -4.25 -6.85
C ASP A 17 -10.70 -3.42 -5.67
N LEU A 18 -9.81 -2.73 -4.95
CA LEU A 18 -10.18 -1.84 -3.85
C LEU A 18 -11.05 -0.67 -4.32
N ASN A 19 -10.72 -0.04 -5.45
CA ASN A 19 -11.54 1.01 -6.05
C ASN A 19 -12.92 0.48 -6.49
N LYS A 20 -12.99 -0.72 -7.10
CA LYS A 20 -14.29 -1.33 -7.47
C LYS A 20 -15.14 -1.71 -6.25
N GLU A 21 -14.51 -2.06 -5.13
CA GLU A 21 -15.20 -2.36 -3.88
C GLU A 21 -15.69 -1.10 -3.16
N SER A 22 -14.93 0.01 -3.23
CA SER A 22 -15.34 1.28 -2.61
C SER A 22 -16.57 1.89 -3.27
N GLU A 23 -16.72 1.77 -4.58
CA GLU A 23 -17.94 2.24 -5.28
C GLU A 23 -19.23 1.58 -4.78
N LYS A 24 -19.13 0.37 -4.20
CA LYS A 24 -20.27 -0.41 -3.69
C LYS A 24 -20.61 -0.10 -2.24
N THR A 25 -19.74 0.61 -1.53
CA THR A 25 -19.85 0.84 -0.09
C THR A 25 -19.79 2.33 0.16
N LEU A 26 -20.90 2.92 0.60
CA LEU A 26 -20.99 4.35 0.88
C LEU A 26 -20.98 4.54 2.41
N PRO A 27 -19.84 4.91 3.02
CA PRO A 27 -19.82 5.30 4.42
C PRO A 27 -20.76 6.49 4.64
N ALA A 28 -21.43 6.57 5.79
CA ALA A 28 -22.34 7.68 6.07
C ALA A 28 -21.60 9.03 6.22
N ALA A 29 -20.31 9.00 6.56
CA ALA A 29 -19.50 10.18 6.88
C ALA A 29 -18.50 10.58 5.78
N TYR A 30 -18.21 9.70 4.82
CA TYR A 30 -17.17 9.87 3.80
C TYR A 30 -17.69 9.50 2.41
N TYR A 31 -17.16 10.15 1.38
CA TYR A 31 -17.31 9.68 0.01
C TYR A 31 -16.61 8.31 -0.15
N PRO A 32 -16.93 7.53 -1.21
CA PRO A 32 -16.18 6.32 -1.53
C PRO A 32 -14.68 6.60 -1.55
N PRO A 33 -13.85 5.85 -0.81
CA PRO A 33 -12.42 6.08 -0.79
C PRO A 33 -11.80 5.83 -2.17
N SER A 34 -10.83 6.67 -2.52
CA SER A 34 -10.01 6.54 -3.73
C SER A 34 -8.65 5.95 -3.38
N TYR A 35 -8.29 4.87 -4.08
CA TYR A 35 -7.04 4.15 -3.88
C TYR A 35 -6.04 4.47 -5.00
N HIS A 36 -4.84 4.91 -4.61
CA HIS A 36 -3.77 5.31 -5.53
C HIS A 36 -2.49 4.53 -5.26
N LEU A 37 -2.00 3.83 -6.29
CA LEU A 37 -0.71 3.15 -6.27
C LEU A 37 0.34 3.96 -7.04
N SER A 38 1.44 4.29 -6.36
CA SER A 38 2.65 4.83 -6.96
C SER A 38 3.75 3.77 -6.91
N ILE A 39 4.39 3.50 -8.05
CA ILE A 39 5.56 2.61 -8.14
C ILE A 39 6.72 3.41 -8.71
N LEU A 40 7.79 3.55 -7.93
CA LEU A 40 9.03 4.20 -8.35
C LEU A 40 10.09 3.13 -8.65
N TYR A 41 10.62 3.16 -9.88
CA TYR A 41 11.68 2.26 -10.38
C TYR A 41 12.99 2.52 -9.61
N PRO A 42 13.86 1.51 -9.41
CA PRO A 42 14.68 1.40 -8.23
C PRO A 42 15.61 2.59 -8.08
N VAL A 43 15.48 3.25 -6.93
CA VAL A 43 16.35 4.35 -6.54
C VAL A 43 17.68 3.75 -6.12
N GLY A 44 18.54 3.54 -7.12
CA GLY A 44 19.96 3.26 -6.98
C GLY A 44 20.75 4.57 -7.04
N GLU A 45 21.34 4.91 -5.91
CA GLU A 45 22.53 5.74 -5.71
C GLU A 45 22.45 7.28 -5.73
N ASN A 46 21.56 7.99 -6.44
CA ASN A 46 21.82 9.43 -6.65
C ASN A 46 20.94 10.50 -5.98
N HIS A 47 19.84 10.20 -5.27
CA HIS A 47 18.93 11.30 -4.86
C HIS A 47 18.39 11.39 -3.43
N TYR A 48 18.76 10.53 -2.47
CA TYR A 48 18.33 10.72 -1.07
C TYR A 48 19.38 10.28 -0.02
N ARG A 49 19.21 10.80 1.21
CA ARG A 49 20.09 10.68 2.41
C ARG A 49 20.63 9.25 2.59
N GLU A 50 21.89 9.15 3.00
CA GLU A 50 22.67 7.89 3.07
C GLU A 50 22.03 6.80 3.94
N ASP A 51 21.24 7.19 4.94
CA ASP A 51 20.73 6.28 5.98
C ASP A 51 19.45 5.52 5.59
N SER A 52 18.81 5.87 4.46
CA SER A 52 17.52 5.31 4.03
C SER A 52 17.57 4.56 2.68
N ARG A 53 18.77 4.22 2.19
CA ARG A 53 19.00 3.63 0.86
C ARG A 53 18.68 2.13 0.83
N LYS A 54 17.39 1.77 0.88
CA LYS A 54 16.95 0.40 0.56
C LYS A 54 16.76 0.28 -0.97
N LYS A 55 17.56 -0.58 -1.60
CA LYS A 55 17.48 -0.90 -3.04
C LYS A 55 16.18 -1.67 -3.31
N GLY A 56 15.54 -1.41 -4.45
CA GLY A 56 14.31 -2.10 -4.86
C GLY A 56 13.28 -1.15 -5.46
N TRP A 57 12.13 -1.68 -5.87
CA TRP A 57 10.96 -0.91 -6.28
C TRP A 57 10.26 -0.34 -5.05
N HIS A 58 10.15 0.99 -4.99
CA HIS A 58 9.44 1.68 -3.91
C HIS A 58 7.99 1.83 -4.32
N CYS A 59 7.09 1.17 -3.59
CA CYS A 59 5.67 1.20 -3.87
C CYS A 59 4.95 1.89 -2.72
N ARG A 60 3.99 2.76 -3.05
CA ARG A 60 3.13 3.42 -2.09
C ARG A 60 1.69 3.30 -2.54
N LEU A 61 0.87 2.57 -1.80
CA LEU A 61 -0.58 2.48 -1.97
C LEU A 61 -1.24 3.37 -0.92
N SER A 62 -2.03 4.35 -1.35
CA SER A 62 -2.71 5.30 -0.47
C SER A 62 -4.21 5.22 -0.67
N ALA A 63 -4.97 5.27 0.42
CA ALA A 63 -6.42 5.48 0.42
C ALA A 63 -6.73 6.86 0.96
N ILE A 64 -7.48 7.64 0.19
CA ILE A 64 -7.93 8.99 0.55
C ILE A 64 -9.41 8.90 0.92
N TYR A 65 -9.73 9.30 2.15
CA TYR A 65 -11.09 9.35 2.67
C TYR A 65 -11.54 10.81 2.76
N ASP A 66 -12.23 11.27 1.73
CA ASP A 66 -12.76 12.63 1.68
C ASP A 66 -14.07 12.72 2.47
N PRO A 67 -14.14 13.59 3.49
CA PRO A 67 -15.32 13.70 4.33
C PRO A 67 -16.47 14.40 3.59
N VAL A 68 -17.70 14.00 3.92
CA VAL A 68 -18.92 14.65 3.39
C VAL A 68 -19.23 15.96 4.14
N SER A 69 -18.81 16.06 5.41
CA SER A 69 -18.96 17.25 6.25
C SER A 69 -17.60 17.90 6.50
N GLU A 70 -17.54 19.24 6.44
CA GLU A 70 -16.34 20.02 6.78
C GLU A 70 -15.91 19.88 8.26
N GLU A 71 -16.78 19.33 9.12
CA GLU A 71 -16.50 19.06 10.53
C GLU A 71 -15.66 17.78 10.74
N MET A 72 -15.54 16.94 9.72
CA MET A 72 -14.79 15.68 9.78
C MET A 72 -13.38 15.85 9.17
N PRO A 73 -12.34 15.25 9.78
CA PRO A 73 -11.00 15.31 9.22
C PRO A 73 -10.87 14.42 7.98
N VAL A 74 -9.99 14.83 7.06
CA VAL A 74 -9.50 13.94 6.00
C VAL A 74 -8.68 12.84 6.64
N GLU A 75 -9.06 11.58 6.41
CA GLU A 75 -8.27 10.44 6.82
C GLU A 75 -7.46 9.92 5.63
N ASN A 76 -6.19 9.59 5.88
CA ASN A 76 -5.32 8.95 4.91
C ASN A 76 -4.76 7.68 5.52
N THR A 77 -4.86 6.60 4.75
CA THR A 77 -4.26 5.31 5.09
C THR A 77 -3.24 4.95 4.02
N VAL A 78 -2.04 4.57 4.42
CA VAL A 78 -0.92 4.36 3.49
C VAL A 78 -0.25 3.03 3.78
N VAL A 79 0.02 2.27 2.71
CA VAL A 79 0.93 1.13 2.72
C VAL A 79 2.14 1.47 1.86
N SER A 80 3.33 1.50 2.46
CA SER A 80 4.59 1.71 1.74
C SER A 80 5.45 0.46 1.82
N LEU A 81 5.96 0.00 0.68
CA LEU A 81 6.76 -1.23 0.62
C LEU A 81 7.92 -1.10 -0.36
N ILE A 82 8.99 -1.84 -0.10
CA ILE A 82 10.18 -1.88 -0.96
C ILE A 82 10.40 -3.31 -1.40
N VAL A 83 10.32 -3.55 -2.71
CA VAL A 83 10.46 -4.87 -3.32
C VAL A 83 11.85 -5.00 -3.94
N GLU A 84 12.65 -5.95 -3.48
CA GLU A 84 13.98 -6.24 -4.03
C GLU A 84 14.07 -7.70 -4.46
N GLU A 85 14.07 -7.96 -5.76
CA GLU A 85 14.20 -9.28 -6.40
C GLU A 85 13.25 -10.37 -5.87
N LYS A 86 13.54 -10.90 -4.68
CA LYS A 86 12.81 -11.96 -3.96
C LYS A 86 12.42 -11.56 -2.53
N TYR A 87 12.50 -10.28 -2.17
CA TYR A 87 12.24 -9.83 -0.81
C TYR A 87 11.36 -8.58 -0.80
N LEU A 88 10.53 -8.47 0.22
CA LEU A 88 10.07 -7.18 0.73
C LEU A 88 11.06 -6.76 1.80
N VAL A 89 11.83 -5.73 1.55
CA VAL A 89 12.90 -5.27 2.47
C VAL A 89 12.40 -4.23 3.48
N SER A 90 11.17 -3.76 3.29
CA SER A 90 10.43 -2.89 4.21
C SER A 90 8.96 -2.97 3.85
N VAL A 91 8.09 -3.07 4.86
CA VAL A 91 6.66 -2.83 4.72
C VAL A 91 6.22 -1.92 5.86
N PHE A 92 5.52 -0.85 5.52
CA PHE A 92 4.98 0.12 6.46
C PHE A 92 3.48 0.24 6.26
N PHE A 93 2.75 0.16 7.36
CA PHE A 93 1.33 0.44 7.43
C PHE A 93 1.16 1.71 8.27
N GLU A 94 0.55 2.74 7.69
CA GLU A 94 0.35 4.03 8.34
C GLU A 94 -1.13 4.41 8.30
N LYS A 95 -1.67 4.74 9.47
CA LYS A 95 -3.05 5.23 9.64
C LYS A 95 -3.01 6.44 10.57
N GLY A 96 -3.23 7.64 10.02
CA GLY A 96 -3.09 8.88 10.79
C GLY A 96 -1.68 9.03 11.37
N PHE A 97 -1.54 8.94 12.71
CA PHE A 97 -0.25 9.00 13.41
C PHE A 97 0.30 7.62 13.80
N GLU A 98 -0.46 6.55 13.59
CA GLU A 98 -0.05 5.18 13.93
C GLU A 98 0.75 4.56 12.78
N ARG A 99 1.84 3.88 13.12
CA ARG A 99 2.72 3.21 12.15
C ARG A 99 3.13 1.84 12.64
N GLU A 100 2.96 0.84 11.78
CA GLU A 100 3.50 -0.51 11.96
C GLU A 100 4.55 -0.79 10.88
N GLU A 101 5.69 -1.35 11.28
CA GLU A 101 6.76 -1.79 10.38
C GLU A 101 6.91 -3.30 10.47
N ILE A 102 6.89 -3.97 9.33
CA ILE A 102 7.23 -5.39 9.22
C ILE A 102 8.65 -5.51 8.67
N ASP A 103 9.43 -6.35 9.33
CA ASP A 103 10.77 -6.72 8.92
C ASP A 103 10.79 -7.46 7.57
N LYS A 104 11.99 -7.67 7.05
CA LYS A 104 12.22 -8.28 5.74
C LYS A 104 11.45 -9.59 5.54
N ILE A 105 10.62 -9.65 4.51
CA ILE A 105 9.83 -10.84 4.12
C ILE A 105 10.42 -11.44 2.85
N GLU A 106 10.67 -12.74 2.82
CA GLU A 106 11.00 -13.47 1.59
C GLU A 106 9.73 -13.71 0.75
N LEU A 107 9.79 -13.33 -0.52
CA LEU A 107 8.73 -13.53 -1.49
C LEU A 107 8.81 -14.94 -2.04
N GLU A 108 7.73 -15.69 -1.81
CA GLU A 108 7.44 -16.99 -2.41
C GLU A 108 6.05 -16.93 -3.04
N LYS A 109 5.78 -17.76 -4.06
CA LYS A 109 4.51 -17.70 -4.81
C LYS A 109 3.29 -17.81 -3.90
N ASP A 110 3.36 -18.67 -2.91
CA ASP A 110 2.26 -18.91 -1.97
C ASP A 110 2.07 -17.74 -0.99
N LYS A 111 3.17 -17.06 -0.61
CA LYS A 111 3.17 -15.87 0.25
C LYS A 111 2.66 -14.61 -0.45
N LEU A 112 2.72 -14.55 -1.78
CA LEU A 112 2.24 -13.37 -2.51
C LEU A 112 0.76 -13.09 -2.21
N ASN A 113 -0.06 -14.14 -2.18
CA ASN A 113 -1.50 -14.00 -1.91
C ASN A 113 -1.76 -13.58 -0.48
N GLU A 114 -1.01 -14.14 0.48
CA GLU A 114 -1.11 -13.80 1.89
C GLU A 114 -0.79 -12.32 2.13
N ILE A 115 0.33 -11.84 1.61
CA ILE A 115 0.73 -10.43 1.73
C ILE A 115 -0.30 -9.52 1.07
N THR A 116 -0.78 -9.88 -0.13
CA THR A 116 -1.82 -9.10 -0.83
C THR A 116 -3.11 -9.04 0.01
N ALA A 117 -3.48 -10.14 0.68
CA ALA A 117 -4.64 -10.19 1.56
C ALA A 117 -4.46 -9.32 2.81
N GLN A 118 -3.28 -9.36 3.46
CA GLN A 118 -2.97 -8.50 4.61
C GLN A 118 -3.07 -7.01 4.25
N ILE A 119 -2.53 -6.60 3.09
CA ILE A 119 -2.66 -5.23 2.58
C ILE A 119 -4.14 -4.87 2.37
N LYS A 120 -4.92 -5.78 1.77
CA LYS A 120 -6.35 -5.57 1.55
C LYS A 120 -7.12 -5.39 2.87
N ASP A 121 -6.86 -6.23 3.85
CA ASP A 121 -7.56 -6.21 5.13
C ASP A 121 -7.20 -4.98 5.97
N PHE A 122 -5.96 -4.50 5.88
CA PHE A 122 -5.57 -3.22 6.48
C PHE A 122 -6.48 -2.07 6.02
N PHE A 123 -6.77 -1.98 4.72
CA PHE A 123 -7.68 -0.95 4.18
C PHE A 123 -9.16 -1.18 4.52
N LYS A 124 -9.60 -2.42 4.72
CA LYS A 124 -10.98 -2.72 5.14
C LYS A 124 -11.26 -2.32 6.58
N THR A 125 -10.25 -2.36 7.45
CA THR A 125 -10.40 -2.02 8.88
C THR A 125 -10.72 -0.53 9.10
N VAL A 126 -10.71 0.29 8.04
CA VAL A 126 -11.09 1.71 8.05
C VAL A 126 -12.59 1.91 7.76
N ASN A 127 -13.31 0.88 7.29
CA ASN A 127 -14.71 0.98 6.87
C ASN A 127 -15.72 0.54 7.95
N TYR A 128 -15.61 0.94 9.22
CA TYR A 128 -16.71 0.71 10.20
C TYR A 128 -16.77 1.76 11.31
#